data_AF-A0A7V4BUC6-F1
#
_entry.id   AF-A0A7V4BUC6-F1
#
_cell.length_a   1.000
_cell.length_b   1.000
_cell.length_c   1.000
_cell.angle_alpha   90.00
_cell.angle_beta   90.00
_cell.angle_gamma   90.00
#
_symmetry.space_group_name_H-M   'P 1'
#
loop_
_entity.id
_entity.type
_entity.pdbx_description
1 polymer ?
#
loop_
_entity_poly.entity_id
_entity_poly.type
_entity_poly.pdbx_seq_one_letter_code
_entity_poly.pdbx_strand_id
1 'polypeptide(L)' 'WALVILAIAMVLTAEALNTAIEKLTDRLWPEHHPQAAVIKDVAAAGVLIAAIAAAAIGIIVFLPYLLG' A
#
# COMPACT_ATOMS: atom_id res chain seq x y z
N TRP A 1 6.66 -4.39 18.94
CA TRP A 1 7.34 -5.20 17.90
C TRP A 1 6.38 -5.94 16.97
N ALA A 2 5.52 -6.85 17.45
CA ALA A 2 4.58 -7.59 16.58
C ALA A 2 3.72 -6.69 15.67
N LEU A 3 3.12 -5.62 16.22
CA LEU A 3 2.33 -4.65 15.44
C LEU A 3 3.15 -3.91 14.38
N VAL A 4 4.42 -3.60 14.68
CA VAL A 4 5.32 -2.92 13.74
C VAL A 4 5.70 -3.86 12.60
N ILE A 5 6.01 -5.12 12.91
CA ILE A 5 6.28 -6.15 11.91
C ILE A 5 5.06 -6.36 11.01
N LEU A 6 3.86 -6.42 11.60
CA LEU A 6 2.61 -6.55 10.85
C LEU A 6 2.35 -5.34 9.95
N ALA A 7 2.58 -4.12 10.43
CA ALA A 7 2.45 -2.90 9.63
C ALA A 7 3.39 -2.90 8.42
N ILE A 8 4.65 -3.29 8.61
CA ILE A 8 5.64 -3.42 7.52
C ILE A 8 5.18 -4.49 6.52
N ALA A 9 4.82 -5.67 7.00
CA ALA A 9 4.37 -6.77 6.14
C ALA A 9 3.13 -6.38 5.32
N MET A 10 2.19 -5.64 5.93
CA MET A 10 0.98 -5.15 5.25
C MET A 10 1.31 -4.19 4.12
N VAL A 11 2.16 -3.18 4.35
CA VAL A 11 2.56 -2.21 3.32
C VAL A 11 3.31 -2.91 2.17
N LEU A 12 4.24 -3.80 2.49
CA LEU A 12 4.97 -4.56 1.46
C LEU A 12 4.05 -5.47 0.64
N THR A 13 3.06 -6.10 1.29
CA THR A 13 2.07 -6.94 0.60
C THR A 13 1.18 -6.09 -0.31
N ALA A 14 0.71 -4.94 0.16
CA ALA A 14 -0.10 -4.02 -0.64
C ALA A 14 0.69 -3.52 -1.86
N GLU A 15 1.95 -3.13 -1.69
CA GLU A 15 2.82 -2.68 -2.78
C GLU A 15 3.06 -3.80 -3.80
N ALA A 16 3.36 -5.02 -3.34
CA ALA A 16 3.55 -6.17 -4.22
C ALA A 16 2.29 -6.48 -5.05
N LEU A 17 1.10 -6.36 -4.44
CA LEU A 17 -0.17 -6.50 -5.14
C LEU A 17 -0.40 -5.35 -6.14
N ASN A 18 -0.08 -4.11 -5.79
CA ASN A 18 -0.15 -2.97 -6.71
C ASN A 18 0.72 -3.21 -7.96
N THR A 19 1.99 -3.58 -7.77
CA THR A 19 2.89 -3.90 -8.89
C THR A 19 2.41 -5.10 -9.71
N ALA A 20 1.84 -6.13 -9.07
CA ALA A 20 1.29 -7.27 -9.78
C ALA A 20 0.09 -6.86 -10.66
N ILE A 21 -0.80 -6.01 -10.15
CA ILE A 21 -1.93 -5.45 -10.89
C ILE A 21 -1.41 -4.57 -12.03
N GLU A 22 -0.46 -3.67 -11.79
CA GLU A 22 0.14 -2.84 -12.84
C GLU A 22 0.69 -3.70 -13.99
N LYS A 23 1.51 -4.70 -13.68
CA LYS A 23 2.09 -5.61 -14.70
C LYS A 23 1.03 -6.42 -15.45
N LEU A 24 -0.01 -6.87 -14.74
CA LEU A 24 -1.13 -7.58 -15.38
C LEU A 24 -1.88 -6.65 -16.34
N THR A 25 -2.15 -5.43 -15.88
CA THR A 25 -2.90 -4.43 -16.63
C THR A 25 -2.12 -3.97 -17.87
N ASP A 26 -0.81 -3.75 -17.75
CA ASP A 26 0.08 -3.42 -18.89
C ASP A 26 0.15 -4.53 -19.92
N ARG A 27 0.07 -5.79 -19.49
CA ARG A 27 0.05 -6.94 -20.39
C ARG A 27 -1.30 -7.09 -21.12
N LEU A 28 -2.41 -6.77 -20.44
CA LEU A 28 -3.75 -6.85 -21.01
C LEU A 28 -4.07 -5.67 -21.94
N TRP A 29 -3.59 -4.46 -21.60
CA TRP A 29 -3.77 -3.23 -22.36
C TRP A 29 -2.42 -2.55 -22.62
N PRO A 30 -1.70 -2.94 -23.69
CA PRO A 30 -0.40 -2.35 -24.03
C PRO A 30 -0.50 -0.87 -24.42
N GLU A 31 -1.65 -0.44 -24.94
CA GLU A 31 -1.95 0.96 -25.23
C GLU A 31 -2.79 1.59 -24.11
N HIS A 32 -2.70 2.91 -23.96
CA HIS A 32 -3.40 3.65 -22.91
C HIS A 32 -4.91 3.40 -22.98
N HIS A 33 -5.42 2.60 -22.05
CA HIS A 33 -6.84 2.28 -21.94
C HIS A 33 -7.44 2.95 -20.69
N PRO A 34 -8.57 3.68 -20.78
CA PRO A 34 -9.16 4.38 -19.64
C PRO A 34 -9.46 3.46 -18.44
N GLN A 35 -9.86 2.22 -18.71
CA GLN A 35 -10.12 1.23 -17.64
C GLN A 35 -8.84 0.77 -16.93
N ALA A 36 -7.72 0.70 -17.65
CA ALA A 36 -6.44 0.35 -17.07
C ALA A 36 -5.98 1.41 -16.06
N ALA A 37 -6.21 2.69 -16.35
CA ALA A 37 -5.93 3.79 -15.43
C ALA A 37 -6.73 3.64 -14.12
N VAL A 38 -8.05 3.41 -14.21
CA VAL A 38 -8.91 3.25 -13.03
C VAL A 38 -8.46 2.06 -12.16
N ILE A 39 -8.09 0.93 -12.78
CA ILE A 39 -7.61 -0.25 -12.04
C ILE A 39 -6.33 0.07 -11.27
N LYS A 40 -5.38 0.76 -11.91
CA LYS A 40 -4.12 1.18 -11.27
C LYS A 40 -4.37 2.18 -10.13
N ASP A 41 -5.27 3.14 -10.34
CA ASP A 41 -5.62 4.12 -9.30
C ASP A 41 -6.21 3.45 -8.05
N VAL A 42 -7.08 2.44 -8.25
CA VAL A 42 -7.65 1.65 -7.14
C VAL A 42 -6.57 0.84 -6.41
N ALA A 43 -5.64 0.24 -7.15
CA ALA A 43 -4.53 -0.52 -6.56
C ALA A 43 -3.61 0.39 -5.74
N ALA A 44 -3.26 1.57 -6.25
CA ALA A 44 -2.47 2.58 -5.54
C ALA A 44 -3.20 3.12 -4.30
N ALA A 45 -4.52 3.29 -4.38
CA ALA A 45 -5.33 3.66 -3.22
C ALA A 45 -5.26 2.60 -2.10
N GLY A 46 -5.20 1.32 -2.46
CA GLY A 46 -4.97 0.23 -1.50
C GLY A 46 -3.65 0.35 -0.75
N VAL A 47 -2.57 0.69 -1.45
CA VAL A 47 -1.25 0.96 -0.84
C VAL A 47 -1.32 2.15 0.11
N LEU A 48 -1.99 3.23 -0.31
CA LEU A 48 -2.16 4.43 0.52
C LEU A 48 -2.88 4.13 1.83
N ILE A 49 -3.95 3.33 1.79
CA ILE A 49 -4.68 2.90 2.99
C ILE A 49 -3.76 2.09 3.92
N ALA A 50 -2.99 1.15 3.37
CA ALA A 50 -2.03 0.37 4.16
C ALA A 50 -0.94 1.27 4.78
N ALA A 51 -0.44 2.26 4.05
CA ALA A 51 0.56 3.22 4.53
C ALA A 51 0.02 4.10 5.66
N ILE A 52 -1.23 4.59 5.55
CA ILE A 52 -1.88 5.37 6.61
C ILE A 52 -2.06 4.51 7.88
N ALA A 53 -2.49 3.26 7.72
CA ALA A 53 -2.61 2.33 8.85
C ALA A 53 -1.25 2.07 9.52
N ALA A 54 -0.19 1.87 8.73
CA ALA A 54 1.16 1.70 9.26
C ALA A 54 1.66 2.95 10.00
N ALA A 55 1.39 4.15 9.48
CA ALA A 55 1.72 5.41 10.14
C ALA A 55 0.96 5.56 11.46
N ALA A 56 -0.34 5.25 11.49
CA ALA A 56 -1.14 5.27 12.72
C ALA A 56 -0.59 4.29 13.78
N ILE A 57 -0.22 3.06 13.38
CA ILE A 57 0.44 2.09 14.28
C ILE A 57 1.76 2.65 14.80
N GLY A 58 2.58 3.25 13.93
CA GLY A 58 3.84 3.89 14.33
C GLY A 58 3.62 5.00 15.36
N ILE A 59 2.65 5.88 15.14
CA ILE A 59 2.30 6.94 16.10
C ILE A 59 1.87 6.32 17.43
N ILE A 60 0.93 5.36 17.43
CA ILE A 60 0.44 4.75 18.69
C ILE A 60 1.57 4.07 19.48
N VAL A 61 2.50 3.40 18.80
CA VAL A 61 3.60 2.66 19.44
C VAL A 61 4.72 3.58 19.91
N PHE A 62 5.13 4.55 19.10
CA PHE A 62 6.33 5.35 19.35
C PHE A 62 6.05 6.71 19.99
N LEU A 63 4.89 7.33 19.76
CA LEU A 63 4.55 8.64 20.32
C LEU A 63 4.67 8.71 21.86
N PRO A 64 4.19 7.73 22.66
CA PRO A 64 4.35 7.80 24.12
C PRO A 64 5.81 7.75 24.57
N TYR A 65 6.68 7.03 23.85
CA TYR A 65 8.12 6.97 24.12
C TYR A 65 8.88 8.24 23.70
N LEU A 66 8.31 9.04 22.79
CA LEU A 66 8.91 10.29 22.32
C LEU A 66 8.47 11.50 23.15
N LEU A 67 7.27 11.45 23.73
CA LEU A 67 6.69 12.52 24.55
C LEU A 67 6.90 12.32 26.06
N GLY A 68 7.44 11.17 26.50
CA GLY A 68 7.69 10.81 27.89
C GLY A 68 8.94 9.98 28.06
#